data_AF-A0A7V8BFU8-F1
#
_entry.id   AF-A0A7V8BFU8-F1
#
_cell.length_a   1.000
_cell.length_b   1.000
_cell.length_c   1.000
_cell.angle_alpha   90.00
_cell.angle_beta   90.00
_cell.angle_gamma   90.00
#
_symmetry.space_group_name_H-M   'P 1'
#
loop_
_entity.id
_entity.type
_entity.pdbx_description
1 polymer ?
#
loop_
_entity_poly.entity_id
_entity_poly.type
_entity_poly.pdbx_seq_one_letter_code
_entity_poly.pdbx_strand_id
1 'polypeptide(L)'
;MTVAFILMLLSLWPLYDHYGHPVRVYDGATGEPIEGALAVGRWGASGWISMVSSREVCYKLLVARSGTNGMLYMPRWSWSGRALSLSHDDPLFFPGGHFFLYRPGYYEGPREANPPGQRIMWRDPRTGMERLHFIEWNQSNAECNAILQVDSAIQLGPVFDAMLQEAKGLASTPNERIVLSNIRWARNYLLFGSEAATEMNRQERAKEEKK
;
A
#
# COMPACT_ATOMS: atom_id res chain seq x y z
N MET A 1 41.93 -7.02 20.40
CA MET A 1 40.62 -7.49 19.92
C MET A 1 39.69 -6.35 19.46
N THR A 2 40.20 -5.16 19.19
CA THR A 2 39.39 -3.95 18.94
C THR A 2 39.22 -3.62 17.44
N VAL A 3 40.10 -4.14 16.58
CA VAL A 3 40.11 -3.81 15.14
C VAL A 3 39.10 -4.63 14.34
N ALA A 4 38.81 -5.87 14.75
CA ALA A 4 37.86 -6.75 14.06
C ALA A 4 36.40 -6.27 14.17
N PHE A 5 36.04 -5.57 15.25
CA PHE A 5 34.69 -5.07 15.48
C PHE A 5 34.35 -3.85 14.60
N ILE A 6 35.34 -3.01 14.29
CA ILE A 6 35.19 -1.83 13.43
C ILE A 6 35.03 -2.23 11.95
N LEU A 7 35.74 -3.28 11.51
CA LEU A 7 35.62 -3.80 10.14
C LEU A 7 34.27 -4.47 9.87
N MET A 8 33.65 -5.13 10.86
CA MET A 8 32.29 -5.66 10.71
C MET A 8 31.24 -4.55 10.53
N LEU A 9 31.35 -3.44 11.27
CA LEU A 9 30.44 -2.31 11.13
C LEU A 9 30.55 -1.59 9.77
N LEU A 10 31.75 -1.54 9.18
CA LEU A 10 31.96 -0.96 7.85
C LEU A 10 31.45 -1.85 6.70
N SER A 11 31.40 -3.18 6.90
CA SER A 11 30.88 -4.12 5.90
C SER A 11 29.34 -4.13 5.80
N LEU A 12 28.63 -3.50 6.75
CA LEU A 12 27.17 -3.33 6.73
C LEU A 12 26.74 -2.04 6.02
N TRP A 13 27.67 -1.13 5.72
CA TRP A 13 27.37 0.13 5.02
C TRP A 13 26.81 -0.05 3.59
N PRO A 14 27.27 -1.02 2.77
CA PRO A 14 26.71 -1.23 1.43
C PRO A 14 25.26 -1.73 1.45
N LEU A 15 24.80 -2.31 2.57
CA LEU A 15 23.39 -2.71 2.74
C LEU A 15 22.51 -1.49 3.05
N TYR A 16 23.05 -0.46 3.73
CA TYR A 16 22.32 0.77 4.02
C TYR A 16 22.08 1.66 2.78
N ASP A 17 22.89 1.54 1.74
CA ASP A 17 22.70 2.30 0.49
C ASP A 17 21.63 1.70 -0.43
N HIS A 18 21.23 0.44 -0.21
CA HIS A 18 20.19 -0.23 -1.01
C HIS A 18 18.82 -0.25 -0.33
N TYR A 19 18.76 -0.14 1.00
CA TYR A 19 17.52 -0.14 1.76
C TYR A 19 17.21 1.24 2.36
N GLY A 20 15.94 1.64 2.32
CA GLY A 20 15.46 2.85 2.96
C GLY A 20 15.61 2.72 4.48
N HIS A 21 15.47 3.83 5.20
CA HIS A 21 15.50 3.78 6.66
C HIS A 21 14.44 2.79 7.15
N PRO A 22 14.81 1.81 7.99
CA PRO A 22 13.85 0.82 8.44
C PRO A 22 12.78 1.49 9.31
N VAL A 23 11.52 1.12 9.10
CA VAL A 23 10.37 1.63 9.83
C VAL A 23 9.88 0.56 10.77
N ARG A 24 9.43 0.94 11.96
CA ARG A 24 8.67 0.03 12.81
C ARG A 24 7.22 0.44 12.91
N VAL A 25 6.32 -0.52 12.65
CA VAL A 25 4.88 -0.34 12.74
C VAL A 25 4.40 -0.76 14.12
N TYR A 26 3.62 0.09 14.78
CA TYR A 26 3.14 -0.11 16.15
C TYR A 26 1.63 0.05 16.25
N ASP A 27 1.02 -0.66 17.20
CA ASP A 27 -0.35 -0.45 17.63
C ASP A 27 -0.40 0.75 18.59
N GLY A 28 -1.17 1.77 18.24
CA GLY A 28 -1.26 3.01 19.03
C GLY A 28 -1.90 2.83 20.40
N ALA A 29 -2.71 1.79 20.60
CA ALA A 29 -3.36 1.52 21.87
C ALA A 29 -2.44 0.74 22.83
N THR A 30 -1.66 -0.23 22.32
CA THR A 30 -0.84 -1.11 23.17
C THR A 30 0.64 -0.76 23.17
N GLY A 31 1.13 -0.02 22.16
CA GLY A 31 2.56 0.22 21.94
C GLY A 31 3.32 -1.00 21.42
N GLU A 32 2.63 -2.12 21.15
CA GLU A 32 3.24 -3.36 20.65
C GLU A 32 3.48 -3.30 19.14
N PRO A 33 4.53 -3.97 18.63
CA PRO A 33 4.79 -4.02 17.19
C PRO A 33 3.69 -4.77 16.44
N ILE A 34 3.31 -4.27 15.26
CA ILE A 34 2.32 -4.90 14.39
C ILE A 34 3.02 -5.75 13.34
N GLU A 35 2.83 -7.06 13.41
CA GLU A 35 3.20 -7.99 12.35
C GLU A 35 2.20 -7.95 11.18
N GLY A 36 2.75 -8.06 9.97
CA GLY A 36 2.00 -8.27 8.75
C GLY A 36 1.26 -7.04 8.23
N ALA A 37 1.60 -5.84 8.69
CA ALA A 37 1.17 -4.60 8.05
C ALA A 37 1.77 -4.52 6.65
N LEU A 38 0.94 -4.24 5.66
CA LEU A 38 1.33 -4.11 4.27
C LEU A 38 1.53 -2.63 3.98
N ALA A 39 2.74 -2.25 3.60
CA ALA A 39 3.04 -0.90 3.20
C ALA A 39 3.12 -0.83 1.69
N VAL A 40 2.45 0.16 1.12
CA VAL A 40 2.46 0.43 -0.31
C VAL A 40 3.15 1.76 -0.53
N GLY A 41 4.29 1.71 -1.19
CA GLY A 41 5.01 2.88 -1.68
C GLY A 41 4.69 3.11 -3.15
N ARG A 42 4.14 4.26 -3.47
CA ARG A 42 3.79 4.71 -4.82
C ARG A 42 4.62 5.93 -5.16
N TRP A 43 5.30 5.89 -6.30
CA TRP A 43 5.92 7.09 -6.83
C TRP A 43 5.21 7.51 -8.11
N GLY A 44 4.64 8.70 -8.06
CA GLY A 44 4.00 9.32 -9.20
C GLY A 44 4.39 10.77 -9.33
N ALA A 45 4.29 11.27 -10.55
CA ALA A 45 4.35 12.70 -10.81
C ALA A 45 2.99 13.13 -11.35
N SER A 46 2.54 14.31 -10.90
CA SER A 46 1.50 15.05 -11.59
C SER A 46 2.12 15.64 -12.86
N GLY A 47 2.01 14.93 -13.98
CA GLY A 47 2.44 15.45 -15.27
C GLY A 47 1.40 16.44 -15.79
N TRP A 48 1.83 17.66 -16.13
CA TRP A 48 1.08 18.56 -17.01
C TRP A 48 1.20 18.03 -18.45
N ILE A 49 0.45 16.99 -18.80
CA ILE A 49 0.52 16.39 -20.15
C ILE A 49 -0.32 17.20 -21.16
N SER A 50 -1.23 18.07 -20.71
CA SER A 50 -1.85 19.13 -21.51
C SER A 50 -2.52 20.14 -20.56
N MET A 51 -2.73 21.38 -21.00
CA MET A 51 -3.31 22.49 -20.21
C MET A 51 -4.76 22.25 -19.70
N VAL A 52 -5.29 21.02 -19.76
CA VAL A 52 -6.71 20.72 -19.50
C VAL A 52 -6.95 19.53 -18.55
N SER A 53 -5.94 18.72 -18.22
CA SER A 53 -6.10 17.69 -17.17
C SER A 53 -4.76 17.28 -16.56
N SER A 54 -4.61 17.40 -15.24
CA SER A 54 -3.55 16.69 -14.53
C SER A 54 -3.89 15.19 -14.55
N ARG A 55 -2.99 14.38 -15.11
CA ARG A 55 -3.02 12.92 -14.91
C ARG A 55 -1.88 12.58 -13.97
N GLU A 56 -2.20 11.94 -12.85
CA GLU A 56 -1.20 11.36 -11.99
C GLU A 56 -0.64 10.12 -12.69
N VAL A 57 0.63 10.18 -13.07
CA VAL A 57 1.35 9.06 -13.69
C VAL A 57 2.21 8.46 -12.60
N CYS A 58 2.02 7.18 -12.28
CA CYS A 58 2.93 6.46 -11.39
C CYS A 58 3.90 5.62 -12.20
N TYR A 59 5.17 5.77 -11.87
CA TYR A 59 6.26 5.15 -12.60
C TYR A 59 6.72 3.86 -11.93
N LYS A 60 6.43 3.70 -10.62
CA LYS A 60 6.81 2.52 -9.86
C LYS A 60 5.98 2.41 -8.59
N LEU A 61 5.74 1.16 -8.20
CA LEU A 61 5.08 0.75 -6.98
C LEU A 61 5.92 -0.31 -6.29
N LEU A 62 5.89 -0.32 -4.97
CA LEU A 62 6.48 -1.36 -4.15
C LEU A 62 5.58 -1.70 -2.98
N VAL A 63 5.64 -2.97 -2.61
CA VAL A 63 4.95 -3.48 -1.44
C VAL A 63 5.97 -4.09 -0.48
N ALA A 64 5.86 -3.74 0.79
CA ALA A 64 6.61 -4.36 1.87
C ALA A 64 5.64 -4.88 2.93
N ARG A 65 6.05 -5.91 3.67
CA ARG A 65 5.27 -6.47 4.77
C ARG A 65 6.09 -6.37 6.06
N SER A 66 5.49 -5.90 7.15
CA SER A 66 6.17 -5.87 8.43
C SER A 66 6.37 -7.29 8.98
N GLY A 67 7.57 -7.54 9.52
CA GLY A 67 7.90 -8.79 10.20
C GLY A 67 7.30 -8.91 11.60
N THR A 68 7.61 -10.00 12.30
CA THR A 68 7.12 -10.31 13.66
C THR A 68 7.46 -9.24 14.70
N ASN A 69 8.54 -8.49 14.49
CA ASN A 69 8.96 -7.37 15.35
C ASN A 69 8.43 -6.00 14.88
N GLY A 70 7.48 -5.99 13.93
CA GLY A 70 6.92 -4.78 13.34
C GLY A 70 7.85 -4.05 12.38
N MET A 71 9.05 -4.58 12.13
CA MET A 71 10.03 -3.95 11.23
C MET A 71 9.61 -4.09 9.79
N LEU A 72 9.71 -2.99 9.06
CA LEU A 72 9.35 -2.84 7.68
C LEU A 72 10.54 -2.25 6.92
N TYR A 73 10.96 -2.96 5.87
CA TYR A 73 12.06 -2.56 5.02
C TYR A 73 11.50 -2.26 3.64
N MET A 74 11.44 -0.96 3.31
CA MET A 74 11.29 -0.56 1.90
C MET A 74 12.67 -0.25 1.35
N PRO A 75 13.00 -0.66 0.11
CA PRO A 75 14.24 -0.25 -0.51
C PRO A 75 14.28 1.28 -0.63
N ARG A 76 15.48 1.87 -0.60
CA ARG A 76 15.66 3.32 -0.76
C ARG A 76 15.43 3.66 -2.22
N TRP A 77 14.83 4.82 -2.47
CA TRP A 77 14.64 5.31 -3.83
C TRP A 77 15.53 6.51 -4.05
N SER A 78 16.43 6.38 -5.02
CA SER A 78 17.09 7.51 -5.66
C SER A 78 16.63 7.54 -7.11
N TRP A 79 16.22 8.70 -7.59
CA TRP A 79 15.98 8.94 -9.01
C TRP A 79 16.97 10.00 -9.49
N SER A 80 17.62 9.74 -10.62
CA SER A 80 18.69 10.58 -11.17
C SER A 80 18.20 11.59 -12.23
N GLY A 81 16.88 11.83 -12.33
CA GLY A 81 16.31 12.76 -13.31
C GLY A 81 15.83 14.09 -12.71
N ARG A 82 15.44 15.04 -13.57
CA ARG A 82 14.80 16.31 -13.17
C ARG A 82 13.31 16.10 -12.94
N ALA A 83 12.85 16.17 -11.69
CA ALA A 83 11.48 15.76 -11.36
C ALA A 83 10.56 16.95 -11.67
N LEU A 84 9.66 16.77 -12.63
CA LEU A 84 8.58 17.71 -12.87
C LEU A 84 7.59 17.56 -11.72
N SER A 85 7.63 18.50 -10.77
CA SER A 85 6.67 18.67 -9.68
C SER A 85 6.35 17.39 -8.90
N LEU A 86 7.16 17.12 -7.88
CA LEU A 86 6.84 16.14 -6.85
C LEU A 86 5.68 16.67 -5.99
N SER A 87 4.54 15.99 -5.99
CA SER A 87 3.54 16.20 -4.95
C SER A 87 4.15 15.72 -3.62
N HIS A 88 4.30 16.66 -2.69
CA HIS A 88 4.68 16.55 -1.26
C HIS A 88 3.92 15.40 -0.53
N ASP A 89 4.33 14.79 0.59
CA ASP A 89 5.37 14.99 1.62
C ASP A 89 5.68 13.64 2.33
N ASP A 90 6.92 13.15 2.27
CA ASP A 90 7.53 12.38 3.37
C ASP A 90 9.07 12.54 3.30
N PRO A 91 9.64 13.58 3.94
CA PRO A 91 11.08 13.85 3.87
C PRO A 91 11.95 12.77 4.54
N LEU A 92 11.36 11.87 5.34
CA LEU A 92 12.07 10.79 6.02
C LEU A 92 12.24 9.55 5.16
N PHE A 93 11.39 9.37 4.14
CA PHE A 93 11.40 8.16 3.30
C PHE A 93 11.49 8.44 1.81
N PHE A 94 10.76 9.44 1.31
CA PHE A 94 10.54 9.66 -0.12
C PHE A 94 10.20 11.13 -0.42
N PRO A 95 11.16 11.99 -0.82
CA PRO A 95 10.79 13.26 -1.43
C PRO A 95 9.98 12.99 -2.72
N GLY A 96 8.65 13.21 -2.64
CA GLY A 96 7.71 13.11 -3.77
C GLY A 96 7.05 11.77 -4.04
N GLY A 97 6.95 10.88 -3.05
CA GLY A 97 6.19 9.63 -3.15
C GLY A 97 4.97 9.61 -2.22
N HIS A 98 3.91 8.91 -2.63
CA HIS A 98 2.78 8.56 -1.78
C HIS A 98 3.07 7.23 -1.07
N PHE A 99 2.82 7.18 0.23
CA PHE A 99 2.98 5.97 1.04
C PHE A 99 1.68 5.74 1.79
N PHE A 100 1.23 4.50 1.98
CA PHE A 100 0.19 4.19 2.97
C PHE A 100 0.39 2.80 3.57
N LEU A 101 -0.13 2.60 4.78
CA LEU A 101 -0.18 1.31 5.44
C LEU A 101 -1.59 0.71 5.41
N TYR A 102 -1.66 -0.59 5.13
CA TYR A 102 -2.88 -1.36 5.23
C TYR A 102 -2.67 -2.61 6.08
N ARG A 103 -3.56 -2.79 7.05
CA ARG A 103 -3.68 -4.01 7.86
C ARG A 103 -5.17 -4.22 8.15
N PRO A 104 -5.73 -5.42 7.92
CA PRO A 104 -7.11 -5.71 8.29
C PRO A 104 -7.42 -5.38 9.74
N GLY A 105 -8.54 -4.71 9.99
CA GLY A 105 -8.97 -4.22 11.31
C GLY A 105 -8.21 -3.00 11.85
N TYR A 106 -7.36 -2.35 11.04
CA TYR A 106 -6.60 -1.17 11.43
C TYR A 106 -6.77 0.00 10.44
N TYR A 107 -6.41 1.20 10.90
CA TYR A 107 -6.18 2.39 10.08
C TYR A 107 -4.88 3.10 10.49
N GLU A 108 -4.25 3.81 9.54
CA GLU A 108 -3.10 4.68 9.84
C GLU A 108 -3.61 6.00 10.45
N GLY A 109 -3.10 6.38 11.62
CA GLY A 109 -3.42 7.65 12.25
C GLY A 109 -2.74 8.85 11.57
N PRO A 110 -3.01 10.09 12.02
CA PRO A 110 -2.32 11.28 11.53
C PRO A 110 -0.81 11.15 11.71
N ARG A 111 -0.05 11.45 10.64
CA ARG A 111 1.39 11.17 10.55
C ARG A 111 2.23 12.08 11.39
N GLU A 112 1.76 13.31 11.59
CA GLU A 112 2.44 14.39 12.29
C GLU A 112 2.71 14.05 13.76
N ALA A 113 2.01 13.05 14.30
CA ALA A 113 2.16 12.58 15.67
C ALA A 113 3.17 11.42 15.84
N ASN A 114 3.73 10.88 14.74
CA ASN A 114 4.60 9.70 14.82
C ASN A 114 6.06 10.09 15.14
N PRO A 115 6.72 9.40 16.09
CA PRO A 115 8.16 9.54 16.28
C PRO A 115 8.95 9.17 15.00
N PRO A 116 10.15 9.75 14.78
CA PRO A 116 10.99 9.41 13.64
C PRO A 116 11.26 7.90 13.54
N GLY A 117 11.14 7.33 12.33
CA GLY A 117 11.34 5.91 12.08
C GLY A 117 10.20 4.99 12.55
N GLN A 118 9.08 5.56 13.00
CA GLN A 118 7.91 4.80 13.46
C GLN A 118 6.67 5.15 12.64
N ARG A 119 5.75 4.18 12.55
CA ARG A 119 4.40 4.38 12.05
C ARG A 119 3.42 3.77 13.03
N ILE A 120 2.40 4.52 13.39
CA ILE A 120 1.39 4.09 14.37
C ILE A 120 0.09 3.80 13.62
N MET A 121 -0.42 2.59 13.82
CA MET A 121 -1.76 2.18 13.35
C MET A 121 -2.67 1.96 14.55
N TRP A 122 -3.94 2.24 14.37
CA TRP A 122 -4.96 2.10 15.40
C TRP A 122 -6.02 1.10 14.95
N ARG A 123 -6.63 0.41 15.91
CA ARG A 123 -7.79 -0.44 15.62
C ARG A 123 -8.88 0.40 15.00
N ASP A 124 -9.43 -0.08 13.90
CA ASP A 124 -10.46 0.65 13.17
C ASP A 124 -11.82 0.52 13.87
N PRO A 125 -12.44 1.63 14.30
CA PRO A 125 -13.76 1.59 14.93
C PRO A 125 -14.91 1.45 13.92
N ARG A 126 -14.65 1.63 12.62
CA ARG A 126 -15.67 1.62 11.57
C ARG A 126 -16.17 0.20 11.35
N THR A 127 -17.45 0.08 11.01
CA THR A 127 -18.12 -1.21 10.78
C THR A 127 -19.02 -1.18 9.54
N GLY A 128 -19.41 -2.34 9.03
CA GLY A 128 -20.31 -2.48 7.88
C GLY A 128 -19.86 -1.67 6.66
N MET A 129 -20.80 -0.93 6.07
CA MET A 129 -20.56 -0.05 4.92
C MET A 129 -19.43 0.97 5.13
N GLU A 130 -19.27 1.54 6.32
CA GLU A 130 -18.24 2.55 6.56
C GLU A 130 -16.83 1.96 6.46
N ARG A 131 -16.64 0.74 7.00
CA ARG A 131 -15.38 0.02 6.86
C ARG A 131 -15.15 -0.44 5.42
N LEU A 132 -16.19 -0.86 4.71
CA LEU A 132 -16.09 -1.25 3.30
C LEU A 132 -15.66 -0.07 2.40
N HIS A 133 -16.24 1.12 2.59
CA HIS A 133 -15.80 2.31 1.86
C HIS A 133 -14.38 2.73 2.23
N PHE A 134 -13.95 2.54 3.48
CA PHE A 134 -12.55 2.75 3.82
C PHE A 134 -11.62 1.78 3.08
N ILE A 135 -11.99 0.50 2.97
CA ILE A 135 -11.22 -0.48 2.21
C ILE A 135 -11.14 -0.07 0.73
N GLU A 136 -12.28 0.28 0.12
CA GLU A 136 -12.38 0.76 -1.27
C GLU A 136 -11.55 2.04 -1.50
N TRP A 137 -11.50 2.95 -0.52
CA TRP A 137 -10.66 4.15 -0.59
C TRP A 137 -9.17 3.81 -0.55
N ASN A 138 -8.73 2.91 0.34
CA ASN A 138 -7.32 2.48 0.37
C ASN A 138 -6.93 1.73 -0.90
N GLN A 139 -7.85 0.95 -1.44
CA GLN A 139 -7.66 0.30 -2.72
C GLN A 139 -7.45 1.34 -3.83
N SER A 140 -8.29 2.37 -3.89
CA SER A 140 -8.15 3.46 -4.87
C SER A 140 -6.83 4.21 -4.73
N ASN A 141 -6.30 4.35 -3.50
CA ASN A 141 -4.97 4.92 -3.28
C ASN A 141 -3.83 4.00 -3.75
N ALA A 142 -4.04 2.69 -3.70
CA ALA A 142 -3.13 1.68 -4.24
C ALA A 142 -3.16 1.62 -5.77
N GLU A 143 -4.30 1.95 -6.36
CA GLU A 143 -4.48 1.95 -7.81
C GLU A 143 -3.63 3.03 -8.47
N CYS A 144 -2.93 2.61 -9.52
CA CYS A 144 -2.12 3.48 -10.35
C CYS A 144 -2.64 3.46 -11.79
N ASN A 145 -3.00 4.64 -12.31
CA ASN A 145 -3.60 4.81 -13.63
C ASN A 145 -2.62 4.75 -14.82
N ALA A 146 -1.35 4.38 -14.61
CA ALA A 146 -0.34 4.32 -15.68
C ALA A 146 0.41 2.98 -15.68
N ILE A 147 0.59 2.44 -16.91
CA ILE A 147 1.34 1.24 -17.32
C ILE A 147 2.07 0.56 -16.15
N LEU A 148 1.32 -0.23 -15.38
CA LEU A 148 1.94 -1.09 -14.38
C LEU A 148 2.84 -2.04 -15.15
N GLN A 149 4.14 -2.00 -14.88
CA GLN A 149 4.99 -3.15 -15.19
C GLN A 149 4.36 -4.36 -14.48
N VAL A 150 4.31 -5.51 -15.16
CA VAL A 150 3.70 -6.76 -14.64
C VAL A 150 4.17 -7.05 -13.21
N ASP A 151 5.44 -6.77 -12.91
CA ASP A 151 6.06 -6.95 -11.59
C ASP A 151 5.42 -6.10 -10.48
N SER A 152 4.89 -4.92 -10.79
CA SER A 152 4.18 -4.06 -9.84
C SER A 152 2.78 -4.58 -9.51
N ALA A 153 2.08 -5.13 -10.51
CA ALA A 153 0.77 -5.76 -10.30
C ALA A 153 0.89 -7.02 -9.43
N ILE A 154 1.94 -7.83 -9.65
CA ILE A 154 2.23 -9.02 -8.82
C ILE A 154 2.48 -8.62 -7.36
N GLN A 155 3.25 -7.55 -7.12
CA GLN A 155 3.54 -7.08 -5.76
C GLN A 155 2.32 -6.54 -5.01
N LEU A 156 1.37 -5.93 -5.73
CA LEU A 156 0.13 -5.42 -5.17
C LEU A 156 -0.88 -6.54 -4.86
N GLY A 157 -0.83 -7.67 -5.57
CA GLY A 157 -1.75 -8.80 -5.39
C GLY A 157 -2.06 -9.15 -3.92
N PRO A 158 -1.05 -9.39 -3.05
CA PRO A 158 -1.26 -9.67 -1.63
C PRO A 158 -2.02 -8.58 -0.85
N VAL A 159 -1.89 -7.30 -1.24
CA VAL A 159 -2.60 -6.17 -0.61
C VAL A 159 -4.07 -6.23 -0.98
N PHE A 160 -4.37 -6.35 -2.27
CA PHE A 160 -5.75 -6.46 -2.75
C PHE A 160 -6.41 -7.75 -2.28
N ASP A 161 -5.66 -8.84 -2.13
CA ASP A 161 -6.17 -10.08 -1.54
C ASP A 161 -6.54 -9.90 -0.06
N ALA A 162 -5.69 -9.22 0.73
CA ALA A 162 -6.01 -8.91 2.13
C ALA A 162 -7.26 -8.01 2.24
N MET A 163 -7.38 -6.99 1.40
CA MET A 163 -8.55 -6.12 1.30
C MET A 163 -9.82 -6.89 0.94
N LEU A 164 -9.73 -7.76 -0.06
CA LEU A 164 -10.87 -8.59 -0.49
C LEU A 164 -11.31 -9.57 0.60
N GLN A 165 -10.37 -10.19 1.32
CA GLN A 165 -10.71 -11.11 2.41
C GLN A 165 -11.36 -10.39 3.58
N GLU A 166 -10.87 -9.20 3.95
CA GLU A 166 -11.52 -8.38 4.97
C GLU A 166 -12.93 -7.97 4.53
N ALA A 167 -13.08 -7.47 3.30
CA ALA A 167 -14.37 -7.05 2.77
C ALA A 167 -15.39 -8.20 2.71
N LYS A 168 -14.96 -9.43 2.36
CA LYS A 168 -15.82 -10.63 2.40
C LYS A 168 -16.34 -10.93 3.80
N GLY A 169 -15.54 -10.71 4.83
CA GLY A 169 -15.94 -10.90 6.22
C GLY A 169 -16.93 -9.85 6.74
N LEU A 170 -17.07 -8.73 6.03
CA LEU A 170 -17.93 -7.60 6.40
C LEU A 170 -19.23 -7.55 5.59
N ALA A 171 -19.19 -7.92 4.31
CA ALA A 171 -20.30 -7.72 3.39
C ALA A 171 -21.43 -8.74 3.59
N SER A 172 -22.54 -8.28 4.16
CA SER A 172 -23.71 -9.10 4.52
C SER A 172 -24.97 -8.70 3.75
N THR A 173 -25.15 -7.41 3.46
CA THR A 173 -26.31 -6.85 2.76
C THR A 173 -26.10 -6.69 1.26
N PRO A 174 -27.16 -6.52 0.44
CA PRO A 174 -27.02 -6.30 -1.00
C PRO A 174 -26.13 -5.11 -1.36
N ASN A 175 -26.24 -3.99 -0.64
CA ASN A 175 -25.42 -2.80 -0.88
C ASN A 175 -23.94 -3.05 -0.56
N GLU A 176 -23.67 -3.75 0.54
CA GLU A 176 -22.29 -4.13 0.90
C GLU A 176 -21.67 -5.07 -0.13
N ARG A 177 -22.46 -5.98 -0.72
CA ARG A 177 -22.00 -6.87 -1.80
C ARG A 177 -21.65 -6.12 -3.08
N ILE A 178 -22.26 -4.96 -3.35
CA ILE A 178 -21.85 -4.10 -4.47
C ILE A 178 -20.42 -3.59 -4.26
N VAL A 179 -20.11 -3.07 -3.06
CA VAL A 179 -18.76 -2.59 -2.72
C VAL A 179 -17.76 -3.75 -2.76
N LEU A 180 -18.10 -4.91 -2.19
CA LEU A 180 -17.27 -6.12 -2.29
C LEU A 180 -16.96 -6.49 -3.75
N SER A 181 -17.93 -6.34 -4.65
CA SER A 181 -17.74 -6.62 -6.07
C SER A 181 -16.86 -5.59 -6.76
N ASN A 182 -16.89 -4.31 -6.38
CA ASN A 182 -15.94 -3.31 -6.86
C ASN A 182 -14.51 -3.67 -6.43
N ILE A 183 -14.35 -4.02 -5.15
CA ILE A 183 -13.06 -4.43 -4.60
C ILE A 183 -12.50 -5.64 -5.36
N ARG A 184 -13.35 -6.65 -5.58
CA ARG A 184 -13.02 -7.85 -6.37
C ARG A 184 -12.63 -7.52 -7.80
N TRP A 185 -13.40 -6.65 -8.46
CA TRP A 185 -13.14 -6.27 -9.84
C TRP A 185 -11.77 -5.62 -9.98
N ALA A 186 -11.46 -4.63 -9.15
CA ALA A 186 -10.19 -3.92 -9.29
C ALA A 186 -8.97 -4.80 -8.92
N ARG A 187 -9.11 -5.72 -7.96
CA ARG A 187 -8.13 -6.80 -7.72
C ARG A 187 -7.88 -7.65 -8.98
N ASN A 188 -8.95 -8.05 -9.68
CA ASN A 188 -8.81 -8.85 -10.90
C ASN A 188 -8.32 -8.01 -12.09
N TYR A 189 -8.71 -6.75 -12.18
CA TYR A 189 -8.26 -5.81 -13.20
C TYR A 189 -6.73 -5.66 -13.14
N LEU A 190 -6.20 -5.51 -11.93
CA LEU A 190 -4.77 -5.45 -11.68
C LEU A 190 -4.03 -6.71 -12.18
N LEU A 191 -4.58 -7.90 -11.92
CA LEU A 191 -3.89 -9.16 -12.18
C LEU A 191 -4.09 -9.70 -13.60
N PHE A 192 -5.24 -9.42 -14.23
CA PHE A 192 -5.67 -10.08 -15.46
C PHE A 192 -6.11 -9.10 -16.56
N GLY A 193 -6.15 -7.80 -16.27
CA GLY A 193 -6.66 -6.79 -17.18
C GLY A 193 -8.19 -6.70 -17.22
N SER A 194 -8.69 -5.67 -17.91
CA SER A 194 -10.10 -5.26 -17.87
C SER A 194 -11.10 -6.33 -18.34
N GLU A 195 -10.81 -6.97 -19.46
CA GLU A 195 -11.77 -7.88 -20.10
C GLU A 195 -11.98 -9.14 -19.24
N ALA A 196 -10.89 -9.76 -18.81
CA ALA A 196 -10.92 -10.91 -17.91
C ALA A 196 -11.52 -10.55 -16.54
N ALA A 197 -11.15 -9.41 -15.95
CA ALA A 197 -11.68 -8.97 -14.67
C ALA A 197 -13.20 -8.77 -14.68
N THR A 198 -13.72 -8.21 -15.77
CA THR A 198 -15.16 -7.98 -15.98
C THR A 198 -15.91 -9.30 -16.06
N GLU A 199 -15.42 -10.25 -16.86
CA GLU A 199 -16.06 -11.56 -17.00
C GLU A 199 -16.02 -12.36 -15.69
N MET A 200 -14.88 -12.39 -14.99
CA MET A 200 -14.77 -13.05 -13.69
C MET A 200 -15.74 -12.46 -12.67
N ASN A 201 -15.86 -11.13 -12.63
CA ASN A 201 -16.77 -10.46 -11.70
C ASN A 201 -18.25 -10.75 -12.04
N ARG A 202 -18.59 -10.80 -13.34
CA ARG A 202 -19.92 -11.20 -13.81
C ARG A 202 -20.27 -12.63 -13.37
N GLN A 203 -19.34 -13.57 -13.54
CA GLN A 203 -19.54 -14.98 -13.15
C GLN A 203 -19.75 -15.14 -11.65
N GLU A 204 -18.99 -14.41 -10.82
CA GLU A 204 -19.13 -14.47 -9.36
C GLU A 204 -20.45 -13.84 -8.89
N ARG A 205 -20.88 -12.70 -9.46
CA ARG A 205 -22.20 -12.12 -9.16
C ARG A 205 -23.33 -13.09 -9.48
N ALA A 206 -23.26 -13.75 -10.64
CA ALA A 206 -24.26 -14.74 -11.03
C ALA A 206 -24.31 -15.98 -10.11
N LYS A 207 -23.22 -16.30 -9.40
CA LYS A 207 -23.20 -17.35 -8.37
C LYS A 207 -23.81 -16.87 -7.05
N GLU A 208 -23.57 -15.61 -6.69
CA GLU A 208 -24.09 -15.00 -5.47
C GLU A 208 -25.60 -14.77 -5.51
N GLU A 209 -26.17 -14.47 -6.69
CA GLU A 209 -27.62 -14.31 -6.90
C GLU A 209 -28.39 -15.65 -6.85
N LYS A 210 -27.69 -16.78 -6.98
CA LYS A 210 -28.28 -18.14 -6.92
C LYS A 210 -28.27 -18.75 -5.52
N LYS A 211 -27.68 -18.08 -4.53
CA LYS A 211 -27.58 -18.52 -3.14
C LYS A 211 -28.54 -17.73 -2.26
#